data_AF-A0A139XPS9-F1
#
_entry.id   AF-A0A139XPS9-F1
#
_cell.length_a   1.000
_cell.length_b   1.000
_cell.length_c   1.000
_cell.angle_alpha   90.00
_cell.angle_beta   90.00
_cell.angle_gamma   90.00
#
_symmetry.space_group_name_H-M   'P 1'
#
loop_
_entity.id
_entity.type
_entity.pdbx_description
1 polymer ?
#
loop_
_entity_poly.entity_id
_entity_poly.type
_entity_poly.pdbx_seq_one_letter_code
_entity_poly.pdbx_strand_id
1 'polypeptide(L)'
;MARCGTWSVDDRQAALAALVDCVPGKTQIGFIGLGVMGRSMASHLVRAGYTVKVFNRTLEKCRPLEALGAVVARSYREAAEGSDVVMSIVGHPEDVEQVY
;
A
#
# COMPACT_ATOMS: atom_id res chain seq x y z
N MET A 1 5.51 -42.78 13.41
CA MET A 1 5.16 -41.69 14.35
C MET A 1 5.54 -40.38 13.66
N ALA A 2 4.66 -39.87 12.81
CA ALA A 2 4.89 -38.67 12.00
C ALA A 2 4.83 -37.43 12.90
N ARG A 3 5.88 -36.62 12.92
CA ARG A 3 5.86 -35.32 13.57
C ARG A 3 5.08 -34.39 12.63
N CYS A 4 3.89 -33.99 13.08
CA CYS A 4 3.12 -32.91 12.51
C CYS A 4 4.04 -31.69 12.36
N GLY A 5 4.33 -31.29 11.10
CA GLY A 5 5.27 -30.24 10.79
C GLY A 5 4.82 -28.90 11.38
N THR A 6 5.61 -28.35 12.28
CA THR A 6 5.54 -26.95 12.67
C THR A 6 6.10 -26.13 11.51
N TRP A 7 5.25 -25.77 10.56
CA TRP A 7 5.59 -24.79 9.53
C TRP A 7 5.65 -23.41 10.20
N SER A 8 6.84 -22.83 10.35
CA SER A 8 6.98 -21.47 10.87
C SER A 8 6.46 -20.47 9.83
N VAL A 9 5.89 -19.35 10.29
CA VAL A 9 5.55 -18.20 9.43
C VAL A 9 6.79 -17.68 8.70
N ASP A 10 7.98 -17.87 9.29
CA ASP A 10 9.28 -17.47 8.74
C ASP A 10 9.64 -18.23 7.44
N ASP A 11 9.28 -19.52 7.34
CA ASP A 11 9.66 -20.38 6.22
C ASP A 11 8.91 -20.03 4.93
N ARG A 12 7.69 -19.50 5.05
CA ARG A 12 6.93 -18.97 3.90
C ARG A 12 7.40 -17.58 3.50
N GLN A 13 7.88 -16.78 4.46
CA GLN A 13 8.42 -15.45 4.21
C GLN A 13 9.68 -15.51 3.35
N ALA A 14 10.58 -16.46 3.60
CA ALA A 14 11.79 -16.65 2.79
C ALA A 14 11.52 -17.09 1.35
N ALA A 15 10.54 -17.98 1.14
CA ALA A 15 10.18 -18.48 -0.19
C ALA A 15 9.35 -17.47 -1.01
N LEU A 16 8.50 -16.65 -0.36
CA LEU A 16 7.77 -15.56 -1.03
C LEU A 16 8.64 -14.32 -1.29
N ALA A 17 9.60 -14.00 -0.41
CA ALA A 17 10.53 -12.87 -0.61
C ALA A 17 11.32 -13.01 -1.92
N ALA A 18 11.60 -14.24 -2.36
CA ALA A 18 12.29 -14.49 -3.62
C ALA A 18 11.45 -14.24 -4.89
N LEU A 19 10.12 -14.08 -4.79
CA LEU A 19 9.23 -13.89 -5.94
C LEU A 19 8.62 -12.49 -6.02
N VAL A 20 8.46 -11.79 -4.89
CA VAL A 20 8.12 -10.35 -4.83
C VAL A 20 8.84 -9.75 -3.62
N ASP A 21 9.94 -9.05 -3.88
CA ASP A 21 10.76 -8.41 -2.84
C ASP A 21 10.09 -7.08 -2.40
N CYS A 22 8.93 -7.17 -1.76
CA CYS A 22 8.23 -6.02 -1.18
C CYS A 22 8.85 -5.66 0.17
N VAL A 23 10.07 -5.12 0.13
CA VAL A 23 10.88 -4.79 1.31
C VAL A 23 10.65 -3.34 1.76
N PRO A 24 10.44 -3.07 3.06
CA PRO A 24 10.44 -1.72 3.60
C PRO A 24 11.72 -0.95 3.20
N GLY A 25 11.59 0.34 2.91
CA GLY A 25 12.70 1.21 2.50
C GLY A 25 13.13 1.11 1.02
N LYS A 26 12.76 0.03 0.30
CA LYS A 26 13.04 -0.13 -1.14
C LYS A 26 11.78 0.02 -1.99
N THR A 27 10.68 -0.60 -1.55
CA THR A 27 9.44 -0.67 -2.33
C THR A 27 8.64 0.61 -2.23
N GLN A 28 8.28 1.17 -3.38
CA GLN A 28 7.37 2.29 -3.51
C GLN A 28 5.94 1.80 -3.74
N ILE A 29 5.02 2.24 -2.88
CA ILE A 29 3.61 1.85 -2.94
C ILE A 29 2.78 3.07 -3.31
N GLY A 30 2.04 2.97 -4.41
CA GLY A 30 0.97 3.89 -4.77
C GLY A 30 -0.33 3.47 -4.10
N PHE A 31 -0.97 4.35 -3.35
CA PHE A 31 -2.21 4.08 -2.64
C PHE A 31 -3.29 5.07 -3.06
N ILE A 32 -4.29 4.58 -3.78
CA ILE A 32 -5.39 5.37 -4.32
C ILE A 32 -6.65 5.06 -3.52
N GLY A 33 -7.23 6.08 -2.91
CA GLY A 33 -8.47 5.97 -2.15
C GLY A 33 -8.24 5.88 -0.64
N LEU A 34 -8.51 6.98 0.06
CA LEU A 34 -8.30 7.10 1.51
C LEU A 34 -9.65 7.13 2.25
N GLY A 35 -10.44 6.08 2.04
CA GLY A 35 -11.65 5.82 2.83
C GLY A 35 -11.34 5.37 4.26
N VAL A 36 -12.36 4.89 4.98
CA VAL A 36 -12.21 4.38 6.35
C VAL A 36 -11.17 3.26 6.42
N MET A 37 -11.26 2.27 5.53
CA MET A 37 -10.30 1.17 5.44
C MET A 37 -8.95 1.62 4.88
N GLY A 38 -8.97 2.33 3.74
CA GLY A 38 -7.76 2.74 3.02
C GLY A 38 -6.80 3.56 3.88
N ARG A 39 -7.33 4.49 4.70
CA ARG A 39 -6.52 5.28 5.63
C ARG A 39 -5.76 4.43 6.65
N SER A 40 -6.43 3.43 7.24
CA SER A 40 -5.78 2.56 8.23
C SER A 40 -4.68 1.72 7.57
N MET A 41 -4.96 1.17 6.39
CA MET A 41 -3.99 0.37 5.64
C MET A 41 -2.75 1.18 5.25
N ALA A 42 -2.95 2.35 4.63
CA ALA A 42 -1.85 3.23 4.25
C ALA A 42 -1.02 3.65 5.48
N SER A 43 -1.66 3.90 6.63
CA SER A 43 -0.94 4.28 7.85
C SER A 43 -0.02 3.16 8.37
N HIS A 44 -0.44 1.89 8.25
CA HIS A 44 0.39 0.76 8.63
C HIS A 44 1.57 0.58 7.68
N LEU A 45 1.36 0.76 6.37
CA LEU A 45 2.43 0.69 5.38
C LEU A 45 3.50 1.76 5.62
N VAL A 46 3.09 3.01 5.87
CA VAL A 46 4.01 4.09 6.22
C VAL A 46 4.79 3.77 7.50
N ARG A 47 4.10 3.32 8.55
CA ARG A 47 4.74 2.95 9.83
C ARG A 47 5.67 1.75 9.74
N ALA A 48 5.39 0.82 8.83
CA ALA A 48 6.26 -0.33 8.55
C ALA A 48 7.54 0.07 7.79
N GLY A 49 7.65 1.32 7.33
CA GLY A 49 8.84 1.84 6.66
C GLY A 49 8.78 1.77 5.13
N TYR A 50 7.61 1.56 4.55
CA TYR A 50 7.43 1.66 3.10
C TYR A 50 7.33 3.11 2.65
N THR A 51 7.82 3.40 1.45
CA THR A 51 7.59 4.68 0.79
C THR A 51 6.20 4.65 0.16
N VAL A 52 5.24 5.34 0.76
CA VAL A 52 3.84 5.32 0.29
C VAL A 52 3.46 6.66 -0.32
N LYS A 53 3.09 6.64 -1.61
CA LYS A 53 2.43 7.76 -2.29
C LYS A 53 0.93 7.60 -2.16
N VAL A 54 0.25 8.58 -1.59
CA VAL A 54 -1.19 8.52 -1.34
C VAL A 54 -1.93 9.53 -2.20
N PHE A 55 -3.06 9.11 -2.79
CA PHE A 55 -3.98 10.00 -3.49
C PHE A 55 -5.41 9.75 -3.06
N ASN A 56 -6.17 10.84 -2.94
CA ASN A 56 -7.60 10.80 -2.74
C ASN A 56 -8.24 12.05 -3.37
N ARG A 57 -9.46 11.91 -3.91
CA ARG A 57 -10.22 13.02 -4.54
C ARG A 57 -10.32 14.24 -3.62
N THR A 58 -10.55 14.01 -2.34
CA THR A 58 -10.46 15.05 -1.30
C THR A 58 -9.08 15.01 -0.66
N LEU A 59 -8.19 15.94 -1.07
CA LEU A 59 -6.80 16.00 -0.60
C LEU A 59 -6.67 16.21 0.92
N GLU A 60 -7.65 16.83 1.56
CA GLU A 60 -7.65 17.01 3.03
C GLU A 60 -7.57 15.68 3.79
N LYS A 61 -8.12 14.60 3.21
CA LYS A 61 -8.05 13.26 3.81
C LYS A 61 -6.63 12.67 3.78
N CYS A 62 -5.72 13.22 2.98
CA CYS A 62 -4.32 12.82 2.92
C CYS A 62 -3.48 13.41 4.07
N ARG A 63 -3.88 14.56 4.66
CA ARG A 63 -3.10 15.26 5.68
C ARG A 63 -2.64 14.39 6.86
N PRO A 64 -3.48 13.49 7.41
CA PRO A 64 -3.02 12.63 8.51
C PRO A 64 -1.94 11.63 8.10
N LEU A 65 -1.88 11.23 6.83
CA LEU A 65 -0.86 10.33 6.31
C LEU A 65 0.41 11.09 5.90
N GLU A 66 0.24 12.30 5.37
CA GLU A 66 1.35 13.23 5.14
C GLU A 66 2.13 13.48 6.43
N ALA A 67 1.43 13.72 7.55
CA ALA A 67 2.05 13.88 8.87
C ALA A 67 2.80 12.62 9.37
N LEU A 68 2.49 11.44 8.82
CA LEU A 68 3.19 10.20 9.11
C LEU A 68 4.39 9.95 8.17
N GLY A 69 4.59 10.77 7.14
CA GLY A 69 5.66 10.61 6.15
C GLY A 69 5.21 10.06 4.80
N ALA A 70 3.90 9.95 4.53
CA ALA A 70 3.41 9.62 3.20
C ALA A 70 3.60 10.79 2.23
N VAL A 71 3.86 10.49 0.96
CA VAL A 71 3.94 11.48 -0.11
C VAL A 71 2.54 11.71 -0.68
N VAL A 72 2.02 12.93 -0.65
CA VAL A 72 0.71 13.24 -1.21
C VAL A 72 0.82 13.51 -2.70
N ALA A 73 0.28 12.60 -3.51
CA ALA A 73 0.12 12.79 -4.94
C ALA A 73 -1.07 13.73 -5.24
N ARG A 74 -1.06 14.37 -6.41
CA ARG A 74 -2.09 15.31 -6.88
C ARG A 74 -3.00 14.72 -7.95
N SER A 75 -2.69 13.52 -8.46
CA SER A 75 -3.50 12.79 -9.42
C SER A 75 -3.35 11.27 -9.27
N TYR A 76 -4.28 10.50 -9.84
CA TYR A 76 -4.17 9.03 -9.94
C TYR A 76 -2.86 8.61 -10.63
N ARG A 77 -2.50 9.30 -11.71
CA ARG A 77 -1.25 9.07 -12.46
C ARG A 77 -0.03 9.23 -11.57
N GLU A 78 0.06 10.34 -10.82
CA GLU A 78 1.19 10.62 -9.95
C GLU A 78 1.32 9.61 -8.79
N ALA A 79 0.19 9.07 -8.31
CA ALA A 79 0.20 8.00 -7.32
C ALA A 79 0.76 6.68 -7.88
N ALA A 80 0.48 6.39 -9.16
CA ALA A 80 0.92 5.17 -9.83
C ALA A 80 2.34 5.27 -10.38
N GLU A 81 2.77 6.45 -10.81
CA GLU A 81 4.04 6.66 -11.49
C GLU A 81 5.23 6.38 -10.55
N GLY A 82 6.13 5.49 -11.00
CA GLY A 82 7.31 5.07 -10.22
C GLY A 82 6.98 4.29 -8.95
N SER A 83 5.76 3.79 -8.81
CA SER A 83 5.38 2.85 -7.74
C SER A 83 5.57 1.42 -8.22
N ASP A 84 6.21 0.58 -7.41
CA ASP A 84 6.39 -0.86 -7.69
C ASP A 84 5.05 -1.61 -7.55
N VAL A 85 4.23 -1.16 -6.62
CA VAL A 85 2.90 -1.71 -6.35
C VAL A 85 1.89 -0.58 -6.26
N VAL A 86 0.75 -0.72 -6.95
CA VAL A 86 -0.36 0.22 -6.87
C VAL A 86 -1.57 -0.49 -6.26
N MET A 87 -2.10 0.10 -5.19
CA MET A 87 -3.30 -0.35 -4.49
C MET A 87 -4.40 0.68 -4.68
N SER A 88 -5.58 0.25 -5.09
CA SER A 88 -6.77 1.10 -5.20
C SER A 88 -7.88 0.56 -4.31
N ILE A 89 -8.47 1.42 -3.47
CA ILE A 89 -9.60 1.10 -2.60
C ILE A 89 -10.62 2.22 -2.72
N VAL A 90 -11.58 2.04 -3.62
CA VAL A 90 -12.64 3.00 -3.93
C VAL A 90 -14.02 2.44 -3.56
N GLY A 91 -14.98 3.33 -3.31
CA GLY A 91 -16.28 2.95 -2.73
C GLY A 91 -17.33 2.53 -3.74
N HIS A 92 -17.24 3.03 -4.99
CA HIS A 92 -18.27 2.81 -6.00
C HIS A 92 -17.66 2.40 -7.36
N PRO A 93 -18.42 1.68 -8.20
CA PRO A 93 -17.93 1.25 -9.52
C PRO A 93 -17.46 2.41 -10.41
N GLU A 94 -18.15 3.55 -10.40
CA GLU A 94 -17.77 4.73 -11.19
C GLU A 94 -16.43 5.34 -10.77
N ASP A 95 -16.03 5.15 -9.51
CA ASP A 95 -14.71 5.59 -9.04
C ASP A 95 -13.60 4.66 -9.57
N VAL A 96 -13.91 3.40 -9.90
CA VAL A 96 -12.96 2.45 -10.51
C VAL A 96 -12.62 2.87 -11.94
N GLU A 97 -13.63 3.23 -12.72
CA GLU A 97 -13.48 3.71 -14.10
C GLU A 97 -12.69 5.02 -14.21
N GLN A 98 -12.66 5.83 -13.14
CA GLN A 98 -11.84 7.04 -13.11
C GLN A 98 -10.35 6.78 -12.81
N VAL A 99 -10.05 5.61 -12.23
CA VAL A 99 -8.68 5.23 -11.83
C VAL A 99 -7.94 4.52 -12.96
N TYR A 100 -8.64 3.76 -13.82
CA TYR A 100 -8.08 2.92 -14.89
C TYR A 100 -8.49 3.40 -16.27
#